data_AF-A0A2G6N697-F1
#
_entry.id   AF-A0A2G6N697-F1
#
_cell.length_a   1.000
_cell.length_b   1.000
_cell.length_c   1.000
_cell.angle_alpha   90.00
_cell.angle_beta   90.00
_cell.angle_gamma   90.00
#
_symmetry.space_group_name_H-M   'P 1'
#
loop_
_entity.id
_entity.type
_entity.pdbx_description
1 polymer ?
#
loop_
_entity_poly.entity_id
_entity_poly.type
_entity_poly.pdbx_seq_one_letter_code
_entity_poly.pdbx_strand_id
1 'polypeptide(L)'
;MDMNSMRKSYISFLIAFILLSAAAIGDADTVILKSGEMFQTRKAWKEDGIVLFYRNGKVVRVGEDDVERLIQKHITKNDTTSTKAPASKKNASPLKGGVDLPLPGAMGSTPGAVGKTTGGDIGYLDLKWNLSPAEIDGLTAVGTDSAYGGVKQFSKKQRSPRFGRARVEDIVYGFWQGGLYTITVWTGNFLDFRELKAEAIRRFGPAIQNRKDVEKYIWTDRHTDRMLAYDFDTDVGYLWMRSKAVHRKVKGRYPD
;
A
#
# COMPACT_ATOMS: atom_id res chain seq x y z
N MET A 1 -25.61 -11.47 12.14
CA MET A 1 -24.75 -10.90 11.09
C MET A 1 -23.32 -11.33 11.41
N ASP A 2 -22.68 -12.13 10.54
CA ASP A 2 -21.46 -12.87 10.86
C ASP A 2 -20.19 -12.02 10.61
N MET A 3 -19.30 -11.97 11.59
CA MET A 3 -18.12 -11.10 11.63
C MET A 3 -17.05 -11.51 10.60
N ASN A 4 -17.12 -12.75 10.10
CA ASN A 4 -16.30 -13.23 8.98
C ASN A 4 -16.81 -12.79 7.59
N SER A 5 -18.09 -12.44 7.47
CA SER A 5 -18.67 -11.92 6.22
C SER A 5 -18.28 -10.45 6.00
N MET A 6 -18.18 -9.69 7.09
CA MET A 6 -17.75 -8.29 7.05
C MET A 6 -16.27 -8.15 6.65
N ARG A 7 -15.38 -9.05 7.11
CA ARG A 7 -13.93 -9.02 6.78
C ARG A 7 -13.61 -9.36 5.32
N LYS A 8 -14.37 -10.26 4.69
CA LYS A 8 -14.17 -10.63 3.27
C LYS A 8 -14.58 -9.51 2.32
N SER A 9 -15.58 -8.70 2.70
CA SER A 9 -16.03 -7.54 1.93
C SER A 9 -14.99 -6.41 1.95
N TYR A 10 -14.31 -6.16 3.08
CA TYR A 10 -13.27 -5.13 3.19
C TYR A 10 -11.99 -5.46 2.40
N ILE A 11 -11.58 -6.74 2.36
CA ILE A 11 -10.34 -7.15 1.68
C ILE A 11 -10.47 -7.08 0.14
N SER A 12 -11.66 -7.32 -0.41
CA SER A 12 -11.91 -7.15 -1.85
C SER A 12 -12.01 -5.68 -2.29
N PHE A 13 -12.38 -4.76 -1.39
CA PHE A 13 -12.45 -3.32 -1.69
C PHE A 13 -11.12 -2.57 -1.49
N LEU A 14 -10.21 -3.06 -0.64
CA LEU A 14 -8.96 -2.35 -0.33
C LEU A 14 -7.84 -2.53 -1.37
N ILE A 15 -7.87 -3.60 -2.18
CA ILE A 15 -6.73 -3.95 -3.06
C ILE A 15 -6.76 -3.21 -4.41
N ALA A 16 -7.94 -2.80 -4.89
CA ALA A 16 -8.06 -1.89 -6.05
C ALA A 16 -7.47 -0.49 -5.77
N PHE A 17 -7.14 -0.18 -4.52
CA PHE A 17 -6.70 1.14 -4.07
C PHE A 17 -5.19 1.38 -4.19
N ILE A 18 -4.37 0.33 -4.34
CA ILE A 18 -2.91 0.44 -4.21
C ILE A 18 -2.21 0.99 -5.46
N LEU A 19 -2.84 0.95 -6.63
CA LEU A 19 -2.22 1.46 -7.86
C LEU A 19 -2.16 2.99 -7.93
N LEU A 20 -2.62 3.73 -6.91
CA LEU A 20 -2.72 5.19 -6.99
C LEU A 20 -2.35 5.94 -5.71
N SER A 21 -1.28 5.56 -4.99
CA SER A 21 -0.74 6.42 -3.92
C SER A 21 0.17 7.51 -4.50
N ALA A 22 -0.48 8.54 -5.04
CA ALA A 22 0.05 9.88 -5.20
C ALA A 22 -1.07 10.92 -4.94
N ALA A 23 -0.99 11.56 -3.76
CA ALA A 23 -1.57 12.84 -3.35
C ALA A 23 -2.98 12.87 -2.69
N ALA A 24 -2.93 12.95 -1.35
CA ALA A 24 -3.66 13.86 -0.45
C ALA A 24 -5.10 13.54 -0.01
N ILE A 25 -5.32 13.43 1.32
CA ILE A 25 -6.54 13.91 2.00
C ILE A 25 -6.78 15.35 1.56
N GLY A 26 -7.63 15.50 0.55
CA GLY A 26 -8.81 16.32 0.64
C GLY A 26 -10.01 15.41 0.40
N ASP A 27 -11.18 15.81 0.86
CA ASP A 27 -12.47 15.18 0.54
C ASP A 27 -12.54 14.74 -0.94
N ALA A 28 -12.29 13.46 -1.21
CA ALA A 28 -12.17 12.96 -2.57
C ALA A 28 -13.42 12.15 -2.95
N ASP A 29 -14.07 12.57 -4.04
CA ASP A 29 -15.06 11.76 -4.72
C ASP A 29 -14.37 10.56 -5.38
N THR A 30 -15.09 9.45 -5.51
CA THR A 30 -14.58 8.25 -6.20
C THR A 30 -15.37 7.97 -7.47
N VAL A 31 -14.66 7.79 -8.59
CA VAL A 31 -15.20 7.38 -9.89
C VAL A 31 -14.76 5.96 -10.17
N ILE A 32 -15.70 5.06 -10.41
CA ILE A 32 -15.45 3.66 -10.78
C ILE A 32 -15.98 3.45 -12.20
N LEU A 33 -15.10 3.05 -13.12
CA LEU A 33 -15.44 2.77 -14.51
C LEU A 33 -15.84 1.30 -14.71
N LYS A 34 -16.61 1.01 -15.75
CA LYS A 34 -16.95 -0.37 -16.15
C LYS A 34 -15.74 -1.18 -16.61
N SER A 35 -14.64 -0.52 -16.99
CA SER A 35 -13.35 -1.16 -17.23
C SER A 35 -12.75 -1.80 -15.96
N GLY A 36 -13.27 -1.46 -14.78
CA GLY A 36 -12.71 -1.82 -13.48
C GLY A 36 -11.66 -0.83 -12.97
N GLU A 37 -11.34 0.23 -13.73
CA GLU A 37 -10.50 1.31 -13.25
C GLU A 37 -11.23 2.16 -12.20
N MET A 38 -10.51 2.56 -11.16
CA MET A 38 -11.03 3.38 -10.07
C MET A 38 -10.13 4.60 -9.86
N PHE A 39 -10.76 5.77 -9.72
CA PHE A 39 -10.07 7.04 -9.51
C PHE A 39 -10.62 7.73 -8.27
N GLN A 40 -9.72 8.13 -7.38
CA GLN A 40 -10.02 9.16 -6.41
C GLN A 40 -9.72 10.52 -7.02
N THR A 41 -10.64 11.44 -6.83
CA THR A 41 -10.57 12.79 -7.39
C THR A 41 -11.04 13.78 -6.35
N ARG A 42 -10.41 14.95 -6.30
CA ARG A 42 -10.88 16.05 -5.42
C ARG A 42 -12.32 16.50 -5.69
N LYS A 43 -12.86 16.17 -6.87
CA LYS A 43 -14.23 16.50 -7.27
C LYS A 43 -14.63 15.64 -8.46
N ALA A 44 -15.85 15.14 -8.43
CA ALA A 44 -16.52 14.55 -9.58
C ALA A 44 -17.93 15.12 -9.69
N TRP A 45 -18.39 15.39 -10.92
CA TRP A 45 -19.74 15.90 -11.16
C TRP A 45 -20.29 15.35 -12.47
N LYS A 46 -21.62 15.43 -12.63
CA LYS A 46 -22.33 15.04 -13.85
C LYS A 46 -22.77 16.28 -14.61
N GLU A 47 -22.62 16.27 -15.92
CA GLU A 47 -23.03 17.33 -16.84
C GLU A 47 -23.36 16.70 -18.19
N ASP A 48 -24.60 16.86 -18.67
CA ASP A 48 -25.05 16.39 -19.99
C ASP A 48 -24.74 14.91 -20.33
N GLY A 49 -24.98 13.99 -19.39
CA GLY A 49 -24.70 12.56 -19.57
C GLY A 49 -23.20 12.21 -19.57
N ILE A 50 -22.34 13.14 -19.14
CA ILE A 50 -20.90 12.96 -18.98
C ILE A 50 -20.56 13.08 -17.50
N VAL A 51 -19.73 12.17 -17.00
CA VAL A 51 -19.09 12.28 -15.69
C VAL A 51 -17.74 12.96 -15.88
N LEU A 52 -17.56 14.11 -15.21
CA LEU A 52 -16.32 14.86 -15.20
C LEU A 52 -15.60 14.70 -13.87
N PHE A 53 -14.28 14.55 -13.91
CA PHE A 53 -13.44 14.48 -12.70
C PHE A 53 -12.02 14.95 -12.94
N TYR A 54 -11.29 15.22 -11.87
CA TYR A 54 -9.88 15.59 -11.94
C TYR A 54 -8.95 14.36 -11.89
N ARG A 55 -8.02 14.27 -12.86
CA ARG A 55 -6.94 13.29 -12.87
C ARG A 55 -5.65 13.98 -13.31
N ASN A 56 -4.58 13.86 -12.52
CA ASN A 56 -3.28 14.50 -12.80
C ASN A 56 -3.39 16.01 -13.09
N GLY A 57 -4.26 16.71 -12.37
CA GLY A 57 -4.49 18.15 -12.54
C GLY A 57 -5.31 18.56 -13.77
N LYS A 58 -5.81 17.61 -14.58
CA LYS A 58 -6.65 17.85 -15.75
C LYS A 58 -8.08 17.37 -15.51
N VAL A 59 -9.06 17.98 -16.17
CA VAL A 59 -10.44 17.50 -16.21
C VAL A 59 -10.55 16.40 -17.25
N VAL A 60 -10.97 15.21 -16.81
CA VAL A 60 -11.27 14.05 -17.64
C VAL A 60 -12.78 13.97 -17.83
N ARG A 61 -13.21 13.58 -19.03
CA ARG A 61 -14.62 13.43 -19.42
C ARG A 61 -14.85 11.97 -19.78
N VAL A 62 -15.85 11.35 -19.19
CA VAL A 62 -16.23 9.96 -19.45
C VAL A 62 -17.75 9.90 -19.64
N GLY A 63 -18.24 9.15 -20.62
CA GLY A 63 -19.68 8.96 -20.79
C GLY A 63 -20.27 8.28 -19.57
N GLU A 64 -21.47 8.67 -19.14
CA GLU A 64 -22.11 8.06 -17.97
C GLU A 64 -22.31 6.55 -18.15
N ASP A 65 -22.51 6.09 -19.39
CA ASP A 65 -22.60 4.67 -19.73
C ASP A 65 -21.31 3.88 -19.48
N ASP A 66 -20.15 4.54 -19.40
CA ASP A 66 -18.85 3.91 -19.09
C ASP A 66 -18.53 3.95 -17.58
N VAL A 67 -19.37 4.62 -16.78
CA VAL A 67 -19.22 4.74 -15.33
C VAL A 67 -20.10 3.71 -14.63
N GLU A 68 -19.46 2.83 -13.86
CA GLU A 68 -20.15 1.82 -13.05
C GLU A 68 -20.74 2.46 -11.79
N ARG A 69 -19.96 3.32 -11.13
CA ARG A 69 -20.40 3.98 -9.88
C ARG A 69 -19.69 5.30 -9.67
N LEU A 70 -20.46 6.28 -9.21
CA LEU A 70 -19.97 7.56 -8.73
C LEU A 70 -20.30 7.69 -7.25
N ILE A 71 -19.29 7.77 -6.39
CA ILE A 71 -19.45 7.92 -4.95
C ILE A 71 -19.07 9.36 -4.60
N GLN A 72 -20.09 10.19 -4.42
CA GLN A 72 -19.96 11.57 -3.94
C GLN A 72 -20.23 11.60 -2.44
N LYS A 73 -19.42 12.34 -1.69
CA LYS A 73 -19.71 12.54 -0.27
C LYS A 73 -20.94 13.44 -0.14
N HIS A 74 -22.01 12.92 0.44
CA HIS A 74 -23.14 13.76 0.86
C HIS A 74 -22.66 14.70 1.99
N ILE A 75 -22.42 15.97 1.67
CA ILE A 75 -22.33 17.00 2.70
C ILE A 75 -23.76 17.23 3.18
N THR A 76 -24.10 16.67 4.35
CA THR A 76 -25.31 17.04 5.07
C THR A 76 -25.19 18.52 5.42
N LYS A 77 -25.83 19.39 4.63
CA LYS A 77 -26.03 20.80 4.99
C LYS A 77 -26.96 20.81 6.20
N ASN A 78 -26.41 20.87 7.40
CA ASN A 78 -27.04 21.38 8.62
C ASN A 78 -25.96 21.52 9.69
N ASP A 79 -25.18 22.60 9.62
CA ASP A 79 -25.09 23.48 10.78
C ASP A 79 -24.56 24.85 10.36
N THR A 80 -25.43 25.85 10.48
CA THR A 80 -25.10 27.26 10.32
C THR A 80 -25.24 27.87 11.70
N THR A 81 -24.15 28.25 12.38
CA THR A 81 -23.98 29.58 13.01
C THR A 81 -22.74 29.73 13.89
N SER A 82 -22.06 30.85 13.67
CA SER A 82 -21.42 31.76 14.64
C SER A 82 -20.00 31.51 15.19
N THR A 83 -19.04 32.16 14.52
CA THR A 83 -18.20 33.26 15.04
C THR A 83 -17.68 33.21 16.50
N LYS A 84 -16.37 33.00 16.68
CA LYS A 84 -15.42 33.99 17.25
C LYS A 84 -13.97 33.48 17.31
N ALA A 85 -13.05 34.32 16.84
CA ALA A 85 -11.62 34.25 17.18
C ALA A 85 -11.38 34.62 18.66
N PRO A 86 -10.22 34.26 19.22
CA PRO A 86 -9.38 35.33 19.74
C PRO A 86 -7.87 35.18 19.48
N ALA A 87 -7.23 36.32 19.68
CA ALA A 87 -5.86 36.70 19.45
C ALA A 87 -4.77 35.96 20.25
N SER A 88 -3.60 35.96 19.61
CA SER A 88 -2.24 35.76 20.12
C SER A 88 -1.92 36.43 21.47
N LYS A 89 -1.14 35.73 22.32
CA LYS A 89 -0.10 36.34 23.16
C LYS A 89 1.19 35.53 23.15
N LYS A 90 2.29 36.25 22.85
CA LYS A 90 3.70 35.89 23.06
C LYS A 90 4.00 35.72 24.55
N ASN A 91 4.93 34.84 24.88
CA ASN A 91 6.05 35.12 25.80
C ASN A 91 7.15 34.06 25.62
N ALA A 92 8.40 34.52 25.64
CA ALA A 92 9.60 33.74 25.42
C ALA A 92 10.39 33.58 26.74
N SER A 93 10.96 32.37 26.92
CA SER A 93 12.31 32.06 27.44
C SER A 93 12.71 32.40 28.91
N PRO A 94 13.83 31.88 29.46
CA PRO A 94 14.60 30.64 29.19
C PRO A 94 15.12 29.91 30.47
N LEU A 95 15.79 28.75 30.26
CA LEU A 95 17.03 28.24 30.91
C LEU A 95 17.00 26.82 31.53
N LYS A 96 17.95 26.03 31.00
CA LYS A 96 18.92 25.12 31.66
C LYS A 96 18.43 24.05 32.63
N GLY A 97 18.72 22.80 32.25
CA GLY A 97 18.92 21.68 33.15
C GLY A 97 19.57 20.52 32.39
N GLY A 98 20.90 20.49 32.36
CA GLY A 98 21.65 19.34 31.90
C GLY A 98 21.61 18.25 32.98
N VAL A 99 21.38 17.01 32.57
CA VAL A 99 21.62 15.83 33.40
C VAL A 99 22.41 14.86 32.56
N ASP A 100 23.67 14.70 32.94
CA ASP A 100 24.58 13.67 32.47
C ASP A 100 24.04 12.30 32.85
N LEU A 101 23.90 11.41 31.87
CA LEU A 101 23.69 9.98 32.09
C LEU A 101 24.97 9.23 31.72
N PRO A 102 25.51 8.38 32.62
CA PRO A 102 26.74 7.66 32.38
C PRO A 102 26.52 6.52 31.38
N LEU A 103 27.48 6.37 30.46
CA LEU A 103 27.71 5.17 29.68
C LEU A 103 28.27 4.06 30.59
N PRO A 104 27.74 2.83 30.51
CA PRO A 104 28.52 1.64 30.77
C PRO A 104 28.60 0.75 29.53
N GLY A 105 29.84 0.50 29.12
CA GLY A 105 30.29 -0.87 28.90
C GLY A 105 29.83 -1.56 27.62
N ALA A 106 30.73 -1.55 26.64
CA ALA A 106 30.84 -2.60 25.65
C ALA A 106 30.91 -3.98 26.33
N MET A 107 29.96 -4.86 26.01
CA MET A 107 30.18 -6.29 26.06
C MET A 107 29.45 -6.93 24.88
N GLY A 108 30.24 -7.61 24.06
CA GLY A 108 29.84 -8.13 22.77
C GLY A 108 28.75 -9.19 22.85
N SER A 109 27.88 -9.15 21.86
CA SER A 109 27.12 -10.31 21.39
C SER A 109 26.70 -9.98 19.97
N THR A 110 27.50 -10.43 19.02
CA THR A 110 27.20 -10.40 17.59
C THR A 110 26.01 -11.34 17.33
N PRO A 111 24.83 -10.87 16.89
CA PRO A 111 23.87 -11.74 16.24
C PRO A 111 24.29 -11.82 14.78
N GLY A 112 24.55 -13.05 14.33
CA GLY A 112 25.21 -13.37 13.08
C GLY A 112 24.78 -12.54 11.88
N ALA A 113 25.78 -12.24 11.04
CA ALA A 113 25.60 -11.79 9.68
C ALA A 113 24.50 -12.65 9.01
N VAL A 114 23.32 -12.06 8.83
CA VAL A 114 22.35 -12.57 7.88
C VAL A 114 23.06 -12.50 6.55
N GLY A 115 23.51 -13.66 6.08
CA GLY A 115 24.21 -13.81 4.84
C GLY A 115 23.49 -13.03 3.76
N LYS A 116 24.27 -12.30 2.96
CA LYS A 116 23.85 -11.77 1.68
C LYS A 116 23.29 -12.95 0.89
N THR A 117 21.97 -13.18 0.93
CA THR A 117 21.33 -14.30 0.24
C THR A 117 21.42 -14.01 -1.24
N THR A 118 22.51 -14.47 -1.84
CA THR A 118 22.69 -14.57 -3.29
C THR A 118 21.76 -15.67 -3.79
N GLY A 119 20.50 -15.32 -4.02
CA GLY A 119 19.51 -16.23 -4.58
C GLY A 119 18.65 -15.48 -5.59
N GLY A 120 19.16 -15.33 -6.81
CA GLY A 120 18.49 -14.56 -7.88
C GLY A 120 17.06 -15.00 -8.20
N ASP A 121 16.67 -16.21 -7.82
CA ASP A 121 15.32 -16.75 -8.08
C ASP A 121 14.50 -17.02 -6.80
N ILE A 122 15.03 -16.69 -5.62
CA ILE A 122 14.27 -16.75 -4.36
C ILE A 122 13.49 -15.45 -4.25
N GLY A 123 12.17 -15.53 -4.25
CA GLY A 123 11.28 -14.41 -3.94
C GLY A 123 11.31 -14.10 -2.44
N TYR A 124 10.14 -13.95 -1.83
CA TYR A 124 10.00 -13.55 -0.43
C TYR A 124 9.46 -14.69 0.42
N LEU A 125 10.03 -14.87 1.64
CA LEU A 125 9.76 -16.01 2.53
C LEU A 125 10.04 -17.37 1.89
N ASP A 126 11.19 -17.49 1.21
CA ASP A 126 11.65 -18.72 0.54
C ASP A 126 10.77 -19.19 -0.63
N LEU A 127 9.74 -18.43 -1.01
CA LEU A 127 8.93 -18.70 -2.18
C LEU A 127 9.64 -18.23 -3.44
N LYS A 128 9.78 -19.10 -4.43
CA LYS A 128 10.33 -18.73 -5.74
C LYS A 128 9.31 -17.96 -6.57
N TRP A 129 9.78 -17.02 -7.38
CA TRP A 129 8.90 -16.40 -8.38
C TRP A 129 8.41 -17.43 -9.39
N ASN A 130 7.24 -17.19 -9.98
CA ASN A 130 6.61 -18.10 -10.95
C ASN A 130 6.24 -19.49 -10.38
N LEU A 131 6.31 -19.69 -9.05
CA LEU A 131 5.82 -20.89 -8.38
C LEU A 131 4.28 -21.00 -8.52
N SER A 132 3.78 -22.22 -8.69
CA SER A 132 2.34 -22.48 -8.78
C SER A 132 1.67 -22.31 -7.42
N PRO A 133 0.41 -21.81 -7.36
CA PRO A 133 -0.33 -21.79 -6.10
C PRO A 133 -0.56 -23.20 -5.53
N ALA A 134 -0.60 -24.23 -6.38
CA ALA A 134 -0.75 -25.62 -5.94
C ALA A 134 0.49 -26.16 -5.20
N GLU A 135 1.65 -25.50 -5.35
CA GLU A 135 2.91 -25.87 -4.68
C GLU A 135 3.07 -25.16 -3.31
N ILE A 136 2.07 -24.36 -2.89
CA ILE A 136 2.13 -23.58 -1.65
C ILE A 136 0.98 -24.01 -0.74
N ASP A 137 1.33 -24.74 0.32
CA ASP A 137 0.34 -25.20 1.29
C ASP A 137 -0.33 -24.05 2.06
N GLY A 138 -1.62 -24.21 2.33
CA GLY A 138 -2.39 -23.34 3.21
C GLY A 138 -2.81 -22.00 2.59
N LEU A 139 -2.75 -21.87 1.27
CA LEU A 139 -3.33 -20.73 0.56
C LEU A 139 -4.86 -20.76 0.62
N THR A 140 -5.45 -19.60 0.87
CA THR A 140 -6.89 -19.36 0.80
C THR A 140 -7.15 -18.26 -0.22
N ALA A 141 -8.03 -18.51 -1.19
CA ALA A 141 -8.39 -17.50 -2.19
C ALA A 141 -9.08 -16.30 -1.50
N VAL A 142 -8.62 -15.09 -1.82
CA VAL A 142 -9.18 -13.84 -1.26
C VAL A 142 -9.78 -12.92 -2.31
N GLY A 143 -9.46 -13.12 -3.59
CA GLY A 143 -10.02 -12.31 -4.68
C GLY A 143 -9.32 -12.51 -6.02
N THR A 144 -9.68 -11.68 -6.98
CA THR A 144 -8.97 -11.54 -8.26
C THR A 144 -8.90 -10.05 -8.60
N ASP A 145 -7.69 -9.56 -8.82
CA ASP A 145 -7.47 -8.22 -9.35
C ASP A 145 -7.62 -8.30 -10.88
N SER A 146 -8.51 -7.48 -11.46
CA SER A 146 -8.80 -7.49 -12.89
C SER A 146 -7.62 -7.06 -13.76
N ALA A 147 -6.59 -6.43 -13.18
CA ALA A 147 -5.40 -6.01 -13.88
C ALA A 147 -4.77 -7.17 -14.68
N TYR A 148 -4.34 -6.86 -15.91
CA TYR A 148 -3.61 -7.78 -16.79
C TYR A 148 -4.36 -9.09 -17.07
N GLY A 149 -5.69 -9.04 -17.20
CA GLY A 149 -6.52 -10.20 -17.50
C GLY A 149 -6.75 -11.13 -16.31
N GLY A 150 -6.52 -10.65 -15.08
CA GLY A 150 -6.82 -11.36 -13.85
C GLY A 150 -5.58 -11.87 -13.12
N VAL A 151 -5.21 -11.21 -12.03
CA VAL A 151 -4.26 -11.72 -11.03
C VAL A 151 -5.05 -12.36 -9.88
N LYS A 152 -4.99 -13.69 -9.77
CA LYS A 152 -5.65 -14.42 -8.68
C LYS A 152 -4.91 -14.17 -7.38
N GLN A 153 -5.64 -13.81 -6.33
CA GLN A 153 -5.05 -13.44 -5.04
C GLN A 153 -5.39 -14.45 -3.96
N PHE A 154 -4.38 -14.80 -3.19
CA PHE A 154 -4.49 -15.74 -2.07
C PHE A 154 -3.82 -15.14 -0.84
N SER A 155 -4.35 -15.43 0.34
CA SER A 155 -3.65 -15.20 1.60
C SER A 155 -3.25 -16.52 2.24
N LYS A 156 -2.30 -16.48 3.18
CA LYS A 156 -1.90 -17.64 3.96
C LYS A 156 -2.03 -17.29 5.43
N LYS A 157 -2.79 -18.08 6.19
CA LYS A 157 -2.89 -17.91 7.64
C LYS A 157 -1.50 -18.11 8.27
N GLN A 158 -0.94 -17.06 8.84
CA GLN A 158 0.36 -17.13 9.50
C GLN A 158 0.21 -17.54 10.96
N ARG A 159 1.11 -18.43 11.42
CA ARG A 159 1.19 -18.80 12.85
C ARG A 159 1.59 -17.61 13.72
N SER A 160 2.40 -16.72 13.18
CA SER A 160 2.75 -15.43 13.75
C SER A 160 2.78 -14.42 12.61
N PRO A 161 1.84 -13.47 12.54
CA PRO A 161 1.76 -12.54 11.43
C PRO A 161 2.80 -11.44 11.67
N ARG A 162 4.06 -11.76 11.39
CA ARG A 162 5.19 -10.84 11.55
C ARG A 162 6.11 -10.84 10.36
N PHE A 163 6.64 -9.66 10.06
CA PHE A 163 7.77 -9.49 9.18
C PHE A 163 8.98 -8.96 9.96
N GLY A 164 9.87 -9.87 10.36
CA GLY A 164 10.90 -9.52 11.36
C GLY A 164 10.23 -9.07 12.65
N ARG A 165 10.50 -7.84 13.08
CA ARG A 165 9.83 -7.23 14.25
C ARG A 165 8.46 -6.61 13.95
N ALA A 166 8.16 -6.32 12.70
CA ALA A 166 6.89 -5.68 12.32
C ALA A 166 5.73 -6.66 12.52
N ARG A 167 4.66 -6.21 13.18
CA ARG A 167 3.38 -6.94 13.14
C ARG A 167 2.76 -6.66 11.77
N VAL A 168 2.34 -7.71 11.08
CA VAL A 168 1.63 -7.59 9.80
C VAL A 168 0.19 -8.01 9.99
N GLU A 169 -0.70 -7.44 9.21
CA GLU A 169 -2.12 -7.82 9.24
C GLU A 169 -2.38 -8.98 8.29
N ASP A 170 -1.86 -8.87 7.08
CA ASP A 170 -2.03 -9.88 6.05
C ASP A 170 -0.84 -9.92 5.08
N ILE A 171 -0.69 -11.06 4.42
CA ILE A 171 0.22 -11.24 3.29
C ILE A 171 -0.56 -11.87 2.14
N VAL A 172 -0.67 -11.10 1.06
CA VAL A 172 -1.39 -11.48 -0.15
C VAL A 172 -0.40 -11.87 -1.24
N TYR A 173 -0.60 -13.05 -1.81
CA TYR A 173 0.15 -13.63 -2.91
C TYR A 173 -0.70 -13.52 -4.19
N GLY A 174 -0.20 -12.78 -5.18
CA GLY A 174 -0.84 -12.63 -6.48
C GLY A 174 -0.22 -13.56 -7.51
N PHE A 175 -1.06 -14.30 -8.23
CA PHE A 175 -0.65 -15.26 -9.26
C PHE A 175 -1.21 -14.83 -10.61
N TRP A 176 -0.32 -14.62 -11.57
CA TRP A 176 -0.68 -14.31 -12.94
C TRP A 176 -0.42 -15.53 -13.83
N GLN A 177 -1.43 -15.98 -14.57
CA GLN A 177 -1.39 -17.21 -15.36
C GLN A 177 -0.83 -18.43 -14.59
N GLY A 178 -1.19 -18.54 -13.31
CA GLY A 178 -0.77 -19.65 -12.45
C GLY A 178 0.63 -19.53 -11.86
N GLY A 179 1.41 -18.49 -12.17
CA GLY A 179 2.73 -18.26 -11.57
C GLY A 179 2.73 -17.13 -10.54
N LEU A 180 3.43 -17.31 -9.42
CA LEU A 180 3.60 -16.29 -8.39
C LEU A 180 4.23 -15.03 -9.00
N TYR A 181 3.46 -13.93 -8.95
CA TYR A 181 3.75 -12.68 -9.63
C TYR A 181 4.04 -11.55 -8.63
N THR A 182 3.17 -11.37 -7.64
CA THR A 182 3.27 -10.30 -6.64
C THR A 182 3.13 -10.85 -5.24
N ILE A 183 3.75 -10.17 -4.28
CA ILE A 183 3.57 -10.40 -2.85
C ILE A 183 3.36 -9.05 -2.20
N THR A 184 2.29 -8.89 -1.43
CA THR A 184 1.96 -7.67 -0.70
C THR A 184 1.85 -7.99 0.78
N VAL A 185 2.62 -7.28 1.60
CA VAL A 185 2.63 -7.39 3.06
C VAL A 185 1.98 -6.13 3.61
N TRP A 186 1.00 -6.29 4.49
CA TRP A 186 0.19 -5.19 5.01
C TRP A 186 0.42 -4.93 6.50
N THR A 187 0.32 -3.67 6.91
CA THR A 187 0.33 -3.21 8.30
C THR A 187 -0.79 -2.19 8.48
N GLY A 188 -1.56 -2.25 9.55
CA GLY A 188 -2.71 -1.36 9.77
C GLY A 188 -2.46 -0.18 10.69
N ASN A 189 -1.20 0.19 10.93
CA ASN A 189 -0.87 1.44 11.61
C ASN A 189 0.57 1.90 11.30
N PHE A 190 0.86 3.17 11.59
CA PHE A 190 2.18 3.76 11.37
C PHE A 190 3.32 3.11 12.17
N LEU A 191 3.08 2.67 13.41
CA LEU A 191 4.14 2.08 14.25
C LEU A 191 4.63 0.75 13.67
N ASP A 192 3.69 -0.10 13.27
CA ASP A 192 4.00 -1.37 12.60
C ASP A 192 4.64 -1.12 11.22
N PHE A 193 4.19 -0.11 10.48
CA PHE A 193 4.85 0.32 9.25
C PHE A 193 6.31 0.74 9.46
N ARG A 194 6.62 1.48 10.53
CA ARG A 194 8.00 1.88 10.84
C ARG A 194 8.91 0.67 11.07
N GLU A 195 8.41 -0.36 11.75
CA GLU A 195 9.14 -1.61 11.90
C GLU A 195 9.26 -2.37 10.57
N LEU A 196 8.21 -2.39 9.75
CA LEU A 196 8.25 -2.97 8.39
C LEU A 196 9.30 -2.26 7.53
N LYS A 197 9.37 -0.92 7.61
CA LYS A 197 10.38 -0.10 6.94
C LYS A 197 11.79 -0.44 7.39
N ALA A 198 12.02 -0.50 8.71
CA ALA A 198 13.32 -0.85 9.26
C ALA A 198 13.78 -2.25 8.79
N GLU A 199 12.88 -3.22 8.80
CA GLU A 199 13.16 -4.58 8.34
C GLU A 199 13.38 -4.67 6.82
N ALA A 200 12.62 -3.91 6.03
CA ALA A 200 12.81 -3.83 4.58
C ALA A 200 14.19 -3.24 4.24
N ILE A 201 14.57 -2.12 4.86
CA ILE A 201 15.90 -1.50 4.66
C ILE A 201 17.01 -2.45 5.12
N ARG A 202 16.86 -3.11 6.26
CA ARG A 202 17.84 -4.07 6.76
C ARG A 202 18.05 -5.24 5.80
N ARG A 203 16.99 -5.72 5.14
CA ARG A 203 17.03 -6.88 4.22
C ARG A 203 17.46 -6.51 2.80
N PHE A 204 17.00 -5.39 2.28
CA PHE A 204 17.15 -5.02 0.87
C PHE A 204 18.17 -3.89 0.63
N GLY A 205 18.73 -3.33 1.71
CA GLY A 205 19.64 -2.19 1.65
C GLY A 205 18.91 -0.85 1.53
N PRO A 206 19.66 0.24 1.26
CA PRO A 206 19.10 1.57 1.09
C PRO A 206 18.07 1.64 -0.05
N ALA A 207 16.96 2.32 0.19
CA ALA A 207 15.92 2.52 -0.80
C ALA A 207 16.09 3.85 -1.54
N ILE A 208 15.50 3.95 -2.72
CA ILE A 208 15.31 5.22 -3.42
C ILE A 208 14.02 5.87 -2.90
N GLN A 209 14.13 7.12 -2.46
CA GLN A 209 12.99 7.94 -2.07
C GLN A 209 12.97 9.20 -2.95
N ASN A 210 12.05 9.25 -3.91
CA ASN A 210 11.98 10.36 -4.87
C ASN A 210 11.48 11.68 -4.25
N ARG A 211 10.76 11.58 -3.12
CA ARG A 211 10.13 12.70 -2.43
C ARG A 211 10.26 12.51 -0.93
N LYS A 212 10.85 13.49 -0.24
CA LYS A 212 11.12 13.42 1.21
C LYS A 212 9.88 13.57 2.08
N ASP A 213 8.82 14.14 1.52
CA ASP A 213 7.55 14.42 2.20
C ASP A 213 6.54 13.27 2.12
N VAL A 214 6.89 12.18 1.44
CA VAL A 214 6.06 10.97 1.34
C VAL A 214 6.82 9.75 1.86
N GLU A 215 6.12 8.91 2.60
CA GLU A 215 6.64 7.61 3.03
C GLU A 215 6.52 6.61 1.87
N LYS A 216 7.34 6.77 0.83
CA LYS A 216 7.39 5.89 -0.35
C LYS A 216 8.82 5.60 -0.77
N TYR A 217 9.17 4.32 -0.77
CA TYR A 217 10.52 3.82 -0.93
C TYR A 217 10.55 2.71 -1.97
N ILE A 218 11.53 2.76 -2.87
CA ILE A 218 11.62 1.86 -4.01
C ILE A 218 12.96 1.14 -3.99
N TRP A 219 12.92 -0.17 -4.21
CA TRP A 219 14.09 -0.97 -4.53
C TRP A 219 13.86 -1.62 -5.88
N THR A 220 14.91 -1.64 -6.69
CA THR A 220 14.91 -2.41 -7.93
C THR A 220 16.18 -3.23 -7.98
N ASP A 221 16.05 -4.53 -8.15
CA ASP A 221 17.18 -5.42 -8.38
C ASP A 221 17.02 -6.15 -9.72
N ARG A 222 17.90 -7.11 -9.99
CA ARG A 222 17.89 -7.85 -11.25
C ARG A 222 16.59 -8.63 -11.50
N HIS A 223 15.91 -9.09 -10.46
CA HIS A 223 14.79 -10.04 -10.55
C HIS A 223 13.48 -9.51 -9.98
N THR A 224 13.54 -8.53 -9.07
CA THR A 224 12.41 -8.08 -8.27
C THR A 224 12.34 -6.56 -8.21
N ASP A 225 11.15 -6.02 -8.41
CA ASP A 225 10.80 -4.65 -8.02
C ASP A 225 10.13 -4.67 -6.66
N ARG A 226 10.44 -3.69 -5.80
CA ARG A 226 9.80 -3.53 -4.49
C ARG A 226 9.41 -2.09 -4.26
N MET A 227 8.28 -1.91 -3.61
CA MET A 227 7.77 -0.62 -3.19
C MET A 227 7.25 -0.76 -1.76
N LEU A 228 7.78 0.05 -0.87
CA LEU A 228 7.24 0.21 0.47
C LEU A 228 6.55 1.57 0.50
N ALA A 229 5.30 1.60 0.95
CA ALA A 229 4.59 2.86 1.11
C ALA A 229 3.71 2.86 2.36
N TYR A 230 3.48 4.04 2.89
CA TYR A 230 2.48 4.26 3.93
C TYR A 230 1.55 5.38 3.50
N ASP A 231 0.27 5.12 3.68
CA ASP A 231 -0.82 6.04 3.41
C ASP A 231 -1.35 6.58 4.74
N PHE A 232 -1.10 7.86 4.99
CA PHE A 232 -1.56 8.57 6.19
C PHE A 232 -3.08 8.75 6.20
N ASP A 233 -3.73 8.62 5.05
CA ASP A 233 -5.15 8.88 4.88
C ASP A 233 -5.98 7.69 5.39
N THR A 234 -5.46 6.49 5.14
CA THR A 234 -6.08 5.22 5.54
C THR A 234 -5.42 4.58 6.78
N ASP A 235 -4.30 5.15 7.26
CA ASP A 235 -3.44 4.57 8.30
C ASP A 235 -2.89 3.18 7.93
N VAL A 236 -2.66 2.94 6.64
CA VAL A 236 -2.22 1.64 6.11
C VAL A 236 -0.83 1.73 5.51
N GLY A 237 0.03 0.81 5.94
CA GLY A 237 1.36 0.58 5.36
C GLY A 237 1.40 -0.71 4.57
N TYR A 238 2.21 -0.75 3.51
CA TYR A 238 2.44 -1.97 2.78
C TYR A 238 3.82 -2.05 2.14
N LEU A 239 4.34 -3.28 2.06
CA LEU A 239 5.49 -3.66 1.24
C LEU A 239 4.98 -4.52 0.08
N TRP A 240 5.02 -3.97 -1.12
CA TRP A 240 4.70 -4.65 -2.36
C TRP A 240 5.98 -5.11 -3.07
N MET A 241 5.95 -6.31 -3.62
CA MET A 241 7.04 -6.93 -4.35
C MET A 241 6.51 -7.59 -5.62
N ARG A 242 7.29 -7.54 -6.70
CA ARG A 242 6.89 -8.06 -8.01
C ARG A 242 8.04 -8.72 -8.75
N SER A 243 7.78 -9.89 -9.34
CA SER A 243 8.70 -10.55 -10.27
C SER A 243 8.84 -9.77 -11.58
N LYS A 244 10.06 -9.34 -11.92
CA LYS A 244 10.37 -8.74 -13.24
C LYS A 244 10.22 -9.72 -14.39
N ALA A 245 10.57 -10.99 -14.19
CA ALA A 245 10.47 -12.00 -15.22
C ALA A 245 9.02 -12.26 -15.63
N VAL A 246 8.13 -12.41 -14.64
CA VAL A 246 6.69 -12.53 -14.90
C VAL A 246 6.14 -11.21 -15.46
N HIS A 247 6.58 -10.06 -14.94
CA HIS A 247 6.15 -8.77 -15.46
C HIS A 247 6.50 -8.55 -16.94
N ARG A 248 7.65 -9.04 -17.42
CA ARG A 248 7.98 -9.00 -18.86
C ARG A 248 6.98 -9.80 -19.71
N LYS A 249 6.51 -10.97 -19.23
CA LYS A 249 5.45 -11.74 -19.90
C LYS A 249 4.13 -10.98 -19.93
N VAL A 250 3.79 -10.33 -18.81
CA VAL A 250 2.62 -9.46 -18.70
C VAL A 250 2.68 -8.34 -19.74
N LYS A 251 3.79 -7.58 -19.81
CA LYS A 251 3.98 -6.49 -20.76
C LYS A 251 3.98 -6.95 -22.23
N GLY A 252 4.46 -8.16 -22.51
CA GLY A 252 4.38 -8.75 -23.84
C GLY A 252 2.94 -9.04 -24.29
N ARG A 253 2.01 -9.28 -23.35
CA ARG A 253 0.60 -9.54 -23.64
C ARG A 253 -0.29 -8.30 -23.53
N TYR A 254 0.06 -7.38 -22.64
CA TYR A 254 -0.65 -6.14 -22.38
C TYR A 254 0.35 -4.98 -22.46
N PRO A 255 0.76 -4.58 -23.68
CA PRO A 255 1.58 -3.39 -23.86
C PRO A 255 0.82 -2.14 -23.45
N ASP A 256 1.55 -1.11 -23.02
CA ASP A 256 0.99 0.20 -22.63
C ASP A 256 0.33 0.93 -23.80
#